data_AF-A0A1I1ZPP9-F1
#
_entry.id   AF-A0A1I1ZPP9-F1
#
_cell.length_a   1.000
_cell.length_b   1.000
_cell.length_c   1.000
_cell.angle_alpha   90.00
_cell.angle_beta   90.00
_cell.angle_gamma   90.00
#
_symmetry.space_group_name_H-M   'P 1'
#
loop_
_entity.id
_entity.type
_entity.pdbx_description
1 polymer ?
#
loop_
_entity_poly.entity_id
_entity_poly.type
_entity_poly.pdbx_seq_one_letter_code
_entity_poly.pdbx_strand_id
1 'polypeptide(L)'
;MRIEDAFPDPAGGTAVTGRLTGGPVRRGDTLWLIGTNEIDADRTSADKASADRTSADNTSADKNGVAVEVRRFLRLCGRQDDEVAHREENAAIVLDGLPAGLTLIGLMLTSVPPGAQP
;
A
#
# COMPACT_ATOMS: atom_id res chain seq x y z
N MET A 1 0.76 1.02 7.69
CA MET A 1 -0.63 0.52 7.78
C MET A 1 -0.75 -0.71 6.90
N ARG A 2 -1.27 -1.82 7.42
CA ARG A 2 -1.60 -2.99 6.58
C ARG A 2 -3.02 -2.82 6.05
N ILE A 3 -3.24 -3.10 4.78
CA ILE A 3 -4.58 -3.03 4.17
C ILE A 3 -5.35 -4.29 4.56
N GLU A 4 -6.46 -4.09 5.25
CA GLU A 4 -7.37 -5.17 5.70
C GLU A 4 -8.54 -5.34 4.73
N ASP A 5 -8.99 -4.26 4.11
CA ASP A 5 -10.05 -4.27 3.10
C ASP A 5 -9.85 -3.16 2.07
N ALA A 6 -10.40 -3.33 0.86
CA ALA A 6 -10.33 -2.32 -0.19
C ALA A 6 -11.57 -2.34 -1.08
N PHE A 7 -12.10 -1.15 -1.39
CA PHE A 7 -13.31 -0.98 -2.19
C PHE A 7 -13.27 0.30 -3.04
N PRO A 8 -13.95 0.32 -4.18
CA PRO A 8 -14.01 1.50 -5.04
C PRO A 8 -14.72 2.66 -4.32
N ASP A 9 -14.16 3.86 -4.43
CA ASP A 9 -14.78 5.08 -3.91
C ASP A 9 -15.67 5.74 -4.98
N PRO A 10 -16.92 6.12 -4.67
CA PRO A 10 -17.84 6.69 -5.66
C PRO A 10 -17.43 8.07 -6.20
N ALA A 11 -16.55 8.80 -5.49
CA ALA A 11 -15.97 10.05 -5.97
C ALA A 11 -14.65 9.84 -6.73
N GLY A 12 -14.22 8.59 -6.92
CA GLY A 12 -13.01 8.19 -7.65
C GLY A 12 -11.85 7.80 -6.73
N GLY A 13 -11.05 6.85 -7.21
CA GLY A 13 -9.97 6.22 -6.46
C GLY A 13 -10.40 4.93 -5.77
N THR A 14 -9.54 4.39 -4.90
CA THR A 14 -9.84 3.21 -4.10
C THR A 14 -9.71 3.53 -2.63
N ALA A 15 -10.76 3.26 -1.86
CA ALA A 15 -10.73 3.32 -0.42
C ALA A 15 -10.10 2.04 0.13
N VAL A 16 -9.11 2.20 1.02
CA VAL A 16 -8.46 1.10 1.72
C VAL A 16 -8.62 1.28 3.21
N THR A 17 -8.85 0.21 3.93
CA THR A 17 -9.05 0.25 5.38
C THR A 17 -7.97 -0.51 6.11
N GLY A 18 -7.73 -0.10 7.36
CA GLY A 18 -6.83 -0.81 8.25
C GLY A 18 -6.36 0.04 9.42
N ARG A 19 -5.57 -0.58 10.29
CA ARG A 19 -4.98 0.10 11.44
C ARG A 19 -3.66 0.80 11.11
N LEU A 20 -3.54 2.08 11.48
CA LEU A 20 -2.27 2.81 11.40
C LEU A 20 -1.30 2.32 12.48
N THR A 21 -0.11 1.89 12.06
CA THR A 21 0.94 1.43 12.98
C THR A 21 2.00 2.49 13.27
N GLY A 22 2.03 3.58 12.50
CA GLY A 22 3.01 4.66 12.66
C GLY A 22 2.57 5.95 11.98
N GLY A 23 3.18 7.06 12.44
CA GLY A 23 2.98 8.43 11.94
C GLY A 23 1.56 8.97 12.05
N PRO A 24 1.37 10.30 11.95
CA PRO A 24 0.16 10.84 11.36
C PRO A 24 0.25 10.72 9.82
N VAL A 25 -0.83 10.31 9.17
CA VAL A 25 -1.00 10.37 7.71
C VAL A 25 -1.93 11.53 7.42
N ARG A 26 -1.60 12.38 6.45
CA ARG A 26 -2.39 13.57 6.09
C ARG A 26 -2.90 13.48 4.66
N ARG A 27 -3.92 14.30 4.37
CA ARG A 27 -4.37 14.51 3.00
C ARG A 27 -3.24 15.13 2.17
N GLY A 28 -3.04 14.61 0.96
CA GLY A 28 -1.97 15.01 0.05
C GLY A 28 -0.64 14.32 0.33
N ASP A 29 -0.51 13.50 1.39
CA ASP A 29 0.70 12.72 1.58
C ASP A 29 0.86 11.69 0.45
N THR A 30 2.10 11.55 -0.02
CA THR A 30 2.49 10.43 -0.87
C THR A 30 2.93 9.27 0.02
N LEU A 31 2.28 8.12 -0.16
CA LEU A 31 2.63 6.88 0.51
C LEU A 31 3.16 5.87 -0.49
N TRP A 32 3.87 4.87 0.02
CA TRP A 32 4.37 3.74 -0.75
C TRP A 32 3.57 2.50 -0.42
N LEU A 33 2.96 1.92 -1.44
CA LEU A 33 2.29 0.64 -1.37
C LEU A 33 3.30 -0.46 -1.70
N ILE A 34 3.62 -1.31 -0.73
CA ILE A 34 4.56 -2.41 -0.88
C ILE A 34 3.88 -3.77 -0.63
N GLY A 35 4.21 -4.76 -1.43
CA GLY A 35 3.82 -6.15 -1.21
C GLY A 35 4.64 -6.80 -0.10
N THR A 36 3.98 -7.55 0.77
CA THR A 36 4.65 -8.38 1.81
C THR A 36 5.08 -9.74 1.28
N ASN A 37 4.65 -10.11 0.07
CA ASN A 37 5.07 -11.26 -0.69
C ASN A 37 4.84 -10.90 -2.16
N GLU A 38 5.88 -11.03 -3.01
CA GLU A 38 5.84 -10.93 -4.48
C GLU A 38 4.64 -10.13 -5.04
N ILE A 39 4.88 -8.88 -5.45
CA ILE A 39 3.97 -8.27 -6.42
C ILE A 39 4.12 -9.11 -7.68
N ASP A 40 3.29 -10.15 -7.81
CA ASP A 40 3.23 -11.10 -8.93
C ASP A 40 2.62 -10.35 -10.13
N ALA A 41 3.35 -9.34 -10.58
CA ALA A 41 3.24 -8.80 -11.92
C ALA A 41 4.09 -9.73 -12.77
N ASP A 42 3.41 -10.64 -13.48
CA ASP A 42 3.95 -11.60 -14.44
C ASP A 42 4.29 -13.00 -13.87
N ARG A 43 3.27 -13.87 -13.83
CA ARG A 43 3.47 -15.31 -13.95
C ARG A 43 3.28 -15.75 -15.40
N THR A 44 4.21 -15.35 -16.29
CA THR A 44 4.47 -16.15 -17.49
C THR A 44 5.17 -17.43 -17.04
N SER A 45 4.39 -18.51 -16.94
CA SER A 45 4.90 -19.85 -16.65
C SER A 45 5.94 -20.25 -17.71
N ALA A 46 7.17 -20.52 -17.28
CA ALA A 46 8.15 -21.24 -18.10
C ALA A 46 8.98 -22.21 -17.22
N ASP A 47 8.58 -23.48 -17.32
CA ASP A 47 9.34 -24.73 -17.22
C ASP A 47 10.72 -24.80 -16.50
N LYS A 48 10.74 -25.72 -15.52
CA LYS A 48 11.81 -26.68 -15.17
C LYS A 48 13.25 -26.19 -14.98
N ALA A 49 13.74 -26.27 -13.74
CA ALA A 49 14.98 -26.99 -13.40
C ALA A 49 15.11 -27.15 -11.86
N SER A 50 15.31 -28.38 -11.39
CA SER A 50 15.76 -28.67 -10.03
C SER A 50 17.29 -28.56 -9.95
N ALA A 51 17.82 -27.78 -9.01
CA ALA A 51 19.17 -27.93 -8.41
C ALA A 51 19.26 -26.97 -7.22
N ASP A 52 19.42 -27.50 -6.01
CA ASP A 52 20.70 -27.59 -5.28
C ASP A 52 21.18 -26.24 -4.69
N ARG A 53 21.02 -26.17 -3.37
CA ARG A 53 21.86 -25.49 -2.36
C ARG A 53 22.23 -24.00 -2.49
N THR A 54 22.04 -23.35 -1.34
CA THR A 54 22.84 -22.24 -0.79
C THR A 54 22.76 -20.92 -1.55
N SER A 55 22.09 -19.95 -0.94
CA SER A 55 22.80 -18.84 -0.28
C SER A 55 21.76 -17.84 0.22
N ALA A 56 22.02 -17.31 1.41
CA ALA A 56 21.45 -16.04 1.81
C ALA A 56 21.70 -15.02 0.70
N ASP A 57 20.63 -14.47 0.14
CA ASP A 57 20.71 -13.21 -0.58
C ASP A 57 19.69 -12.29 0.08
N ASN A 58 20.22 -11.43 0.95
CA ASN A 58 19.54 -10.22 1.37
C ASN A 58 19.49 -9.31 0.14
N THR A 59 18.60 -9.61 -0.81
CA THR A 59 18.38 -8.79 -2.00
C THR A 59 17.80 -7.46 -1.52
N SER A 60 18.71 -6.51 -1.39
CA SER A 60 18.44 -5.14 -1.07
C SER A 60 17.85 -4.46 -2.30
N ALA A 61 16.79 -3.69 -2.07
CA ALA A 61 16.44 -2.48 -2.81
C ALA A 61 15.72 -2.56 -4.17
N ASP A 62 14.98 -3.63 -4.48
CA ASP A 62 13.80 -3.52 -5.35
C ASP A 62 12.55 -3.49 -4.48
N LYS A 63 12.40 -2.41 -3.71
CA LYS A 63 11.08 -2.04 -3.19
C LYS A 63 10.27 -1.64 -4.42
N ASN A 64 9.66 -2.62 -5.10
CA ASN A 64 8.68 -2.41 -6.16
C ASN A 64 7.41 -1.79 -5.55
N GLY A 65 7.57 -0.64 -4.91
CA GLY A 65 6.52 0.08 -4.23
C GLY A 65 5.86 1.01 -5.22
N VAL A 66 4.54 1.00 -5.26
CA VAL A 66 3.81 2.00 -6.05
C VAL A 66 3.60 3.23 -5.19
N ALA A 67 4.01 4.39 -5.69
CA ALA A 67 3.68 5.66 -5.07
C ALA A 67 2.19 5.96 -5.25
N VAL A 68 1.50 6.24 -4.16
CA VAL A 68 0.06 6.51 -4.12
C VAL A 68 -0.20 7.78 -3.33
N GLU A 69 -1.16 8.59 -3.77
CA GLU A 69 -1.51 9.84 -3.09
C GLU A 69 -2.72 9.64 -2.19
N VAL A 70 -2.65 10.17 -0.97
CA VAL A 70 -3.79 10.21 -0.04
C VAL A 70 -4.74 11.33 -0.42
N ARG A 71 -5.89 10.99 -1.01
CA ARG A 71 -6.88 11.98 -1.42
C ARG A 71 -7.76 12.48 -0.29
N ARG A 72 -8.23 11.57 0.56
CA ARG A 72 -9.12 11.88 1.69
C ARG A 72 -9.22 10.72 2.67
N PHE A 73 -9.81 10.99 3.82
CA PHE A 73 -10.14 9.98 4.83
C PHE A 73 -11.64 9.76 4.90
N LEU A 74 -12.04 8.51 5.07
CA LEU A 74 -13.41 8.09 5.34
C LEU A 74 -13.46 7.62 6.80
N ARG A 75 -14.07 8.39 7.72
CA ARG A 75 -14.37 7.87 9.05
C ARG A 75 -15.74 7.20 9.06
N LEU A 76 -15.82 6.03 9.69
CA LEU A 76 -17.04 5.22 9.87
C LEU A 76 -18.09 5.92 10.77
N CYS A 77 -17.73 7.01 11.46
CA CYS A 77 -18.61 7.74 12.36
C CYS A 77 -18.64 9.24 12.03
N GLY A 78 -19.44 9.62 11.03
CA GLY A 78 -20.15 10.91 10.96
C GLY A 78 -19.36 12.22 10.83
N ARG A 79 -18.02 12.23 10.89
CA ARG A 79 -17.19 13.41 10.58
C ARG A 79 -16.41 13.16 9.30
N GLN A 80 -16.80 13.87 8.24
CA GLN A 80 -16.37 13.62 6.86
C GLN A 80 -15.08 14.33 6.42
N ASP A 81 -14.41 15.09 7.27
CA ASP A 81 -13.28 15.94 6.83
C ASP A 81 -12.18 16.02 7.91
N ASP A 82 -11.70 14.87 8.38
CA ASP A 82 -10.46 14.87 9.18
C ASP A 82 -9.27 14.86 8.21
N GLU A 83 -8.45 15.89 8.25
CA GLU A 83 -7.28 16.04 7.37
C GLU A 83 -6.12 15.12 7.77
N VAL A 84 -6.23 14.44 8.92
CA VAL A 84 -5.16 13.66 9.54
C VAL A 84 -5.69 12.37 10.18
N ALA A 85 -5.05 11.23 9.91
CA ALA A 85 -5.21 9.99 10.66
C ALA A 85 -4.00 9.77 11.57
N HIS A 86 -4.22 9.51 12.85
CA HIS A 86 -3.15 9.30 13.83
C HIS A 86 -2.77 7.83 13.98
N ARG A 87 -1.60 7.61 14.58
CA ARG A 87 -1.12 6.29 14.99
C ARG A 87 -2.17 5.56 15.83
N GLU A 88 -2.30 4.26 15.59
CA GLU A 88 -3.21 3.32 16.24
C GLU A 88 -4.70 3.48 15.94
N GLU A 89 -5.08 4.46 15.12
CA GLU A 89 -6.44 4.61 14.63
C GLU A 89 -6.75 3.62 13.51
N ASN A 90 -7.99 3.13 13.47
CA ASN A 90 -8.54 2.49 12.29
C ASN A 90 -8.97 3.59 11.33
N ALA A 91 -8.36 3.64 10.15
CA ALA A 91 -8.70 4.61 9.12
C ALA A 91 -9.15 3.89 7.86
N ALA A 92 -10.09 4.51 7.15
CA ALA A 92 -10.28 4.26 5.74
C ALA A 92 -9.71 5.45 4.98
N ILE A 93 -8.83 5.19 4.02
CA ILE A 93 -8.06 6.17 3.27
C ILE A 93 -8.38 5.99 1.80
N VAL A 94 -8.76 7.05 1.10
CA VAL A 94 -8.95 7.01 -0.36
C VAL A 94 -7.63 7.35 -1.02
N LEU A 95 -7.18 6.43 -1.87
CA LEU A 95 -5.92 6.53 -2.61
C LEU A 95 -6.17 6.80 -4.10
N ASP A 96 -5.27 7.59 -4.67
CA ASP A 96 -5.15 7.81 -6.11
C ASP A 96 -3.84 7.22 -6.66
N GLY A 97 -3.75 7.04 -7.98
CA GLY A 97 -2.57 6.46 -8.64
C GLY A 97 -2.44 4.94 -8.52
N LEU A 98 -3.47 4.23 -8.06
CA LEU A 98 -3.44 2.77 -7.96
C LEU A 98 -3.60 2.10 -9.34
N PRO A 99 -2.75 1.11 -9.68
CA PRO A 99 -2.88 0.35 -10.92
C PRO A 99 -4.14 -0.52 -10.90
N ALA A 100 -4.81 -0.60 -12.04
CA ALA A 100 -6.02 -1.41 -12.19
C ALA A 100 -5.72 -2.91 -12.01
N GLY A 101 -6.64 -3.64 -11.35
CA GLY A 101 -6.53 -5.09 -11.16
C GLY A 101 -5.58 -5.53 -10.04
N LEU A 102 -4.98 -4.60 -9.29
CA LEU A 102 -4.10 -4.92 -8.18
C LEU A 102 -4.89 -5.40 -6.95
N THR A 103 -4.49 -6.54 -6.37
CA THR A 103 -5.06 -7.03 -5.12
C THR A 103 -4.43 -6.27 -3.94
N LEU A 104 -5.21 -5.40 -3.30
CA LEU A 104 -4.73 -4.51 -2.25
C LEU A 104 -4.67 -5.15 -0.86
N ILE A 105 -5.53 -6.15 -0.60
CA ILE A 105 -5.65 -6.79 0.71
C ILE A 105 -4.33 -7.48 1.07
N GLY A 106 -3.83 -7.19 2.28
CA GLY A 106 -2.57 -7.74 2.79
C GLY A 106 -1.32 -6.95 2.41
N LEU A 107 -1.42 -5.99 1.47
CA LEU A 107 -0.33 -5.06 1.16
C LEU A 107 -0.12 -4.07 2.31
N MET A 108 1.03 -3.40 2.28
CA MET A 108 1.43 -2.46 3.32
C MET A 108 1.64 -1.06 2.75
N LEU A 109 0.96 -0.09 3.35
CA LEU A 109 1.20 1.33 3.13
C LEU A 109 2.23 1.83 4.13
N THR A 110 3.29 2.44 3.62
CA THR A 110 4.37 3.04 4.39
C THR A 110 4.65 4.46 3.93
N SER A 111 5.25 5.28 4.79
CA SER A 111 5.88 6.53 4.37
C SER A 111 6.96 6.24 3.33
N VAL A 112 7.10 7.15 2.37
CA VAL A 112 8.18 7.11 1.37
C VAL A 112 9.53 7.08 2.11
N PRO A 113 10.42 6.12 1.83
CA PRO A 113 11.72 6.08 2.48
C PRO A 113 12.57 7.30 2.08
N PRO A 114 13.37 7.88 2.99
CA PRO A 114 14.24 8.98 2.65
C PRO A 114 15.22 8.55 1.55
N GLY A 115 15.18 9.22 0.40
CA GLY A 115 16.00 8.90 -0.78
C GLY A 115 15.27 8.19 -1.92
N ALA A 116 14.01 7.78 -1.73
CA ALA A 116 13.14 7.42 -2.85
C ALA A 116 12.61 8.69 -3.52
N GLN A 117 13.14 9.03 -4.69
CA GLN A 117 12.57 10.09 -5.53
C GLN A 117 11.41 9.50 -6.35
N PRO A 118 10.29 10.22 -6.53
CA PRO A 118 9.22 9.83 -7.47
C PRO A 118 9.69 9.86 -8.92
#